data_AF-A0A530QPI7-F1
#
_entry.id   AF-A0A530QPI7-F1
#
_cell.length_a   1.000
_cell.length_b   1.000
_cell.length_c   1.000
_cell.angle_alpha   90.00
_cell.angle_beta   90.00
_cell.angle_gamma   90.00
#
_symmetry.space_group_name_H-M   'P 1'
#
loop_
_entity.id
_entity.type
_entity.pdbx_description
1 polymer ?
#
loop_
_entity_poly.entity_id
_entity_poly.type
_entity_poly.pdbx_seq_one_letter_code
_entity_poly.pdbx_strand_id
1 'polypeptide(L)'
;MENYADAQELAALRSLSASIGRDPHLTQAAGGNTSLKAGDTLWIKASGTWLKNALAEHIMVPVAIAPLLRAVEQRDPAADKPQGFAIEALNTRRLRPSIETTVHALMPQRVVL
;
A
#
# COMPACT_ATOMS: atom_id res chain seq x y z
N MET A 1 -15.21 11.03 12.38
CA MET A 1 -15.46 9.59 12.17
C MET A 1 -14.46 9.14 11.12
N GLU A 2 -13.36 8.50 11.51
CA GLU A 2 -12.64 7.65 10.55
C GLU A 2 -13.68 6.72 9.91
N ASN A 3 -13.75 6.69 8.58
CA ASN A 3 -14.84 6.05 7.87
C ASN A 3 -14.81 4.54 8.13
N TYR A 4 -15.78 4.02 8.89
CA TYR A 4 -15.84 2.61 9.29
C TYR A 4 -15.76 1.66 8.08
N ALA A 5 -16.28 2.10 6.93
CA ALA A 5 -16.16 1.39 5.67
C ALA A 5 -14.70 1.22 5.20
N ASP A 6 -13.87 2.25 5.32
CA ASP A 6 -12.45 2.18 4.93
C ASP A 6 -11.68 1.18 5.80
N ALA A 7 -11.99 1.12 7.10
CA ALA A 7 -11.39 0.14 8.01
C ALA A 7 -11.81 -1.31 7.66
N GLN A 8 -13.09 -1.52 7.33
CA GLN A 8 -13.60 -2.81 6.87
C GLN A 8 -12.96 -3.24 5.55
N GLU A 9 -12.83 -2.32 4.59
CA GLU A 9 -12.19 -2.60 3.31
C GLU A 9 -10.69 -2.86 3.45
N LEU A 10 -10.00 -2.16 4.36
CA LEU A 10 -8.60 -2.46 4.66
C LEU A 10 -8.44 -3.86 5.27
N ALA A 11 -9.38 -4.28 6.13
CA ALA A 11 -9.42 -5.65 6.64
C ALA A 11 -9.69 -6.67 5.51
N ALA A 12 -10.61 -6.36 4.60
CA ALA A 12 -10.90 -7.21 3.44
C ALA A 12 -9.70 -7.32 2.49
N LEU A 13 -8.99 -6.22 2.23
CA LEU A 13 -7.75 -6.21 1.45
C LEU A 13 -6.71 -7.13 2.10
N ARG A 14 -6.48 -7.05 3.42
CA ARG A 14 -5.53 -7.92 4.12
C ARG A 14 -5.87 -9.41 3.96
N SER A 15 -7.16 -9.76 4.02
CA SER A 15 -7.61 -11.13 3.76
C SER A 15 -7.32 -11.57 2.32
N LEU A 16 -7.60 -10.71 1.34
CA LEU A 16 -7.31 -10.98 -0.07
C LEU A 16 -5.80 -11.10 -0.33
N SER A 17 -5.00 -10.19 0.21
CA SER A 17 -3.52 -10.26 0.18
C SER A 17 -3.03 -11.59 0.73
N ALA A 18 -3.53 -12.04 1.88
CA ALA A 18 -3.14 -13.31 2.46
C ALA A 18 -3.53 -14.50 1.58
N SER A 19 -4.69 -14.45 0.91
CA SER A 19 -5.13 -15.46 -0.05
C SER A 19 -4.20 -15.52 -1.26
N ILE A 20 -3.92 -14.38 -1.90
CA ILE A 20 -3.01 -14.26 -3.06
C ILE A 20 -1.61 -14.74 -2.68
N GLY A 21 -1.10 -14.30 -1.52
CA GLY A 21 0.24 -14.64 -1.06
C GLY A 21 0.46 -16.11 -0.73
N ARG A 22 -0.61 -16.88 -0.51
CA ARG A 22 -0.54 -18.33 -0.26
C ARG A 22 -0.48 -19.13 -1.55
N ASP A 23 -0.81 -18.52 -2.70
CA ASP A 23 -0.72 -19.17 -3.99
C ASP A 23 0.66 -18.93 -4.64
N PRO A 24 1.53 -19.96 -4.71
CA PRO A 24 2.86 -19.83 -5.31
C PRO A 24 2.82 -19.57 -6.83
N HIS A 25 1.68 -19.78 -7.49
CA HIS A 25 1.50 -19.45 -8.91
C HIS A 25 1.22 -17.96 -9.13
N LEU A 26 0.73 -17.25 -8.10
CA LEU A 26 0.49 -15.81 -8.17
C LEU A 26 1.67 -15.00 -7.65
N THR A 27 2.29 -15.44 -6.56
CA THR A 27 3.39 -14.70 -5.92
C THR A 27 4.48 -15.64 -5.45
N GLN A 28 5.74 -15.22 -5.59
CA GLN A 28 6.89 -15.93 -5.02
C GLN A 28 7.64 -15.02 -4.04
N ALA A 29 7.98 -15.57 -2.88
CA ALA A 29 8.66 -14.86 -1.79
C ALA A 29 7.97 -13.52 -1.44
N ALA A 30 8.74 -12.43 -1.39
CA ALA A 30 8.23 -11.09 -1.09
C ALA A 30 7.65 -10.36 -2.32
N GLY A 31 7.51 -11.02 -3.48
CA GLY A 31 6.87 -10.45 -4.67
C GLY A 31 5.38 -10.16 -4.48
N GLY A 32 4.81 -9.44 -5.46
CA GLY A 32 3.41 -9.01 -5.47
C GLY A 32 3.11 -7.84 -4.52
N ASN A 33 2.19 -6.96 -4.93
CA ASN A 33 1.80 -5.77 -4.17
C ASN A 33 0.29 -5.55 -4.26
N THR A 34 -0.33 -5.23 -3.13
CA THR A 34 -1.77 -4.91 -3.09
C THR A 34 -1.96 -3.57 -2.42
N SER A 35 -2.94 -2.79 -2.86
CA SER A 35 -3.25 -1.50 -2.27
C SER A 35 -4.73 -1.14 -2.23
N LEU A 36 -5.09 -0.28 -1.28
CA LEU A 36 -6.40 0.36 -1.14
C LEU A 36 -6.24 1.88 -1.02
N LYS A 37 -7.00 2.64 -1.80
CA LYS A 37 -7.19 4.08 -1.63
C LYS A 37 -8.37 4.31 -0.68
N ALA A 38 -8.11 4.85 0.50
CA ALA A 38 -9.08 5.19 1.54
C ALA A 38 -8.97 6.68 1.89
N GLY A 39 -9.93 7.48 1.43
CA GLY A 39 -9.80 8.94 1.42
C GLY A 39 -8.53 9.38 0.68
N ASP A 40 -7.72 10.22 1.33
CA ASP A 40 -6.44 10.71 0.80
C ASP A 40 -5.25 9.79 1.09
N THR A 41 -5.50 8.58 1.61
CA THR A 41 -4.44 7.62 1.99
C THR A 41 -4.43 6.42 1.06
N LEU A 42 -3.27 6.09 0.52
CA LEU A 42 -2.99 4.82 -0.13
C LEU A 42 -2.37 3.88 0.90
N TRP A 43 -3.10 2.82 1.25
CA TRP A 43 -2.56 1.70 2.01
C TRP A 43 -1.92 0.72 1.04
N ILE A 44 -0.60 0.59 1.05
CA ILE A 44 0.17 -0.24 0.13
C ILE A 44 1.01 -1.25 0.92
N LYS A 45 1.21 -2.45 0.38
CA LYS A 45 2.11 -3.45 0.99
C LYS A 45 3.52 -2.87 1.22
N ALA A 46 4.12 -3.19 2.37
CA ALA A 46 5.51 -2.88 2.71
C ALA A 46 6.50 -3.71 1.88
N SER A 47 7.60 -3.07 1.47
CA SER A 47 8.71 -3.73 0.78
C SER A 47 9.37 -4.81 1.66
N GLY A 48 9.73 -5.94 1.06
CA GLY A 48 10.38 -7.07 1.74
C GLY A 48 9.45 -7.95 2.58
N THR A 49 8.16 -7.60 2.70
CA THR A 49 7.16 -8.42 3.41
C THR A 49 6.47 -9.42 2.47
N TRP A 50 5.83 -10.45 3.02
CA TRP A 50 5.12 -11.46 2.24
C TRP A 50 3.62 -11.23 2.33
N LEU A 51 2.91 -11.28 1.20
CA LEU A 51 1.46 -11.08 1.18
C LEU A 51 0.72 -12.13 2.03
N LYS A 52 1.23 -13.37 2.10
CA LYS A 52 0.64 -14.45 2.94
C LYS A 52 0.58 -14.10 4.43
N ASN A 53 1.43 -13.18 4.89
CA ASN A 53 1.50 -12.74 6.27
C ASN A 53 0.56 -11.56 6.57
N ALA A 54 -0.21 -11.05 5.59
CA ALA A 54 -1.03 -9.85 5.75
C ALA A 54 -2.05 -9.91 6.90
N LEU A 55 -2.50 -11.10 7.29
CA LEU A 55 -3.38 -11.29 8.45
C LEU A 55 -2.62 -11.36 9.78
N ALA A 56 -1.40 -11.91 9.79
CA ALA A 56 -0.58 -12.10 10.99
C ALA A 56 0.28 -10.88 11.34
N GLU A 57 0.62 -10.07 10.34
CA GLU A 57 1.52 -8.93 10.48
C GLU A 57 0.87 -7.64 9.94
N HIS A 58 1.25 -6.50 10.52
CA HIS A 58 0.86 -5.17 10.03
C HIS A 58 1.78 -4.75 8.88
N ILE A 59 1.55 -5.30 7.69
CA ILE A 59 2.39 -5.08 6.51
C ILE A 59 1.88 -3.98 5.57
N MET A 60 0.80 -3.29 5.91
CA MET A 60 0.25 -2.19 5.11
C MET A 60 0.85 -0.87 5.58
N VAL A 61 1.39 -0.09 4.65
CA VAL A 61 2.00 1.22 4.88
C VAL A 61 1.06 2.30 4.34
N PRO A 62 0.69 3.29 5.17
CA PRO A 62 -0.10 4.43 4.73
C PRO A 62 0.78 5.47 4.02
N VAL A 63 0.36 5.90 2.84
CA VAL A 63 1.03 6.91 2.00
C VAL A 63 0.04 8.01 1.63
N ALA A 64 0.45 9.27 1.75
CA ALA A 64 -0.38 10.41 1.36
C ALA A 64 -0.47 10.52 -0.18
N ILE A 65 -1.69 10.43 -0.74
CA ILE A 65 -1.92 10.40 -2.19
C ILE A 65 -1.62 11.75 -2.82
N ALA A 66 -2.25 12.84 -2.33
CA ALA A 66 -2.18 14.14 -2.99
C ALA A 66 -0.74 14.69 -3.11
N PRO A 67 0.12 14.64 -2.08
CA PRO A 67 1.51 15.07 -2.22
C PRO A 67 2.31 14.20 -3.20
N LEU A 68 2.08 12.88 -3.23
CA LEU A 68 2.74 11.96 -4.16
C LEU A 68 2.33 12.25 -5.60
N LEU A 69 1.03 12.42 -5.88
CA LEU A 69 0.56 12.75 -7.23
C LEU A 69 1.07 14.12 -7.70
N ARG A 70 1.11 15.13 -6.81
CA ARG A 70 1.73 16.43 -7.12
C ARG A 70 3.19 16.28 -7.54
N ALA A 71 3.97 15.45 -6.83
CA ALA A 71 5.37 15.20 -7.18
C ALA A 71 5.49 14.57 -8.58
N VAL A 72 4.59 13.63 -8.93
CA VAL A 72 4.54 13.06 -10.29
C VAL A 72 4.22 14.13 -11.33
N GLU A 73 3.19 14.95 -11.12
CA GLU A 73 2.79 16.03 -12.03
C GLU A 73 3.94 17.02 -12.30
N GLN A 74 4.73 17.30 -11.26
CA GLN A 74 5.88 18.21 -11.32
C GLN A 74 7.16 17.54 -11.86
N ARG A 75 7.12 16.24 -12.15
CA ARG A 75 8.29 15.41 -12.50
C ARG A 75 9.41 15.51 -11.45
N ASP A 76 9.03 15.62 -10.19
CA ASP A 76 9.94 15.66 -9.06
C ASP A 76 10.52 14.24 -8.79
N PRO A 77 11.85 14.06 -8.76
CA PRO A 77 12.48 12.78 -8.39
C PRO A 77 12.06 12.23 -7.02
N ALA A 78 11.45 13.04 -6.16
CA ALA A 78 10.80 12.58 -4.93
C ALA A 78 9.75 11.49 -5.21
N ALA A 79 9.06 11.54 -6.35
CA ALA A 79 8.05 10.55 -6.74
C ALA A 79 8.60 9.12 -6.88
N ASP A 80 9.92 8.96 -7.07
CA ASP A 80 10.60 7.65 -7.10
C ASP A 80 10.96 7.13 -5.70
N LYS A 81 10.70 7.92 -4.65
CA LYS A 81 11.04 7.63 -3.25
C LYS A 81 9.77 7.63 -2.40
N PRO A 82 8.88 6.64 -2.56
CA PRO A 82 7.57 6.61 -1.91
C PRO A 82 7.63 6.67 -0.37
N GLN A 83 8.75 6.27 0.24
CA GLN A 83 8.99 6.44 1.68
C GLN A 83 8.91 7.90 2.15
N GLY A 84 9.19 8.88 1.27
CA GLY A 84 9.06 10.31 1.60
C GLY A 84 7.62 10.78 1.78
N PHE A 85 6.64 9.98 1.34
CA PHE A 85 5.21 10.29 1.42
C PHE A 85 4.47 9.41 2.43
N ALA A 86 5.19 8.55 3.18
CA ALA A 86 4.59 7.73 4.22
C ALA A 86 4.03 8.59 5.35
N ILE A 87 2.82 8.25 5.83
CA ILE A 87 2.19 8.94 6.95
C ILE A 87 2.75 8.37 8.25
N GLU A 88 3.85 8.94 8.74
CA GLU A 88 4.61 8.42 9.90
C GLU A 88 3.75 8.20 11.15
N ALA A 89 2.77 9.07 11.40
CA ALA A 89 1.86 8.93 12.54
C ALA A 89 1.03 7.63 12.51
N LEU A 90 0.78 7.07 11.32
CA LEU A 90 0.03 5.84 11.11
C LEU A 90 0.95 4.64 10.81
N ASN A 91 2.22 4.88 10.50
CA ASN A 91 3.23 3.85 10.20
C ASN A 91 4.07 3.49 11.44
N THR A 92 3.43 2.97 12.48
CA THR A 92 4.08 2.70 13.79
C THR A 92 5.27 1.75 13.73
N ARG A 93 5.31 0.85 12.74
CA ARG A 93 6.42 -0.09 12.50
C ARG A 93 7.54 0.50 11.65
N ARG A 94 7.41 1.74 11.15
CA ARG A 94 8.35 2.43 10.25
C ARG A 94 8.75 1.56 9.06
N LEU A 95 7.78 0.83 8.51
CA LEU A 95 8.01 0.02 7.33
C LEU A 95 8.15 0.91 6.10
N ARG A 96 8.96 0.48 5.13
CA ARG A 96 9.05 1.16 3.84
C ARG A 96 7.91 0.68 2.92
N PRO A 97 7.16 1.59 2.28
CA PRO A 97 6.17 1.19 1.29
C PRO A 97 6.84 0.50 0.10
N SER A 98 6.08 -0.24 -0.70
CA SER A 98 6.58 -0.86 -1.94
C SER A 98 7.23 0.17 -2.86
N ILE A 99 8.24 -0.24 -3.62
CA ILE A 99 8.83 0.60 -4.68
C ILE A 99 7.84 0.91 -5.81
N GLU A 100 6.79 0.10 -5.97
CA GLU A 100 5.75 0.26 -6.99
C GLU A 100 4.63 1.21 -6.56
N THR A 101 4.72 1.80 -5.36
CA THR A 101 3.67 2.66 -4.77
C THR A 101 3.18 3.76 -5.70
N THR A 102 4.09 4.40 -6.45
CA THR A 102 3.74 5.49 -7.38
C THR A 102 2.86 4.99 -8.53
N VAL A 103 3.09 3.78 -9.04
CA VAL A 103 2.23 3.14 -10.04
C VAL A 103 0.84 2.90 -9.46
N HIS A 104 0.76 2.35 -8.25
CA HIS A 104 -0.51 2.13 -7.56
C HIS A 104 -1.28 3.43 -7.29
N ALA A 105 -0.59 4.53 -6.99
CA ALA A 105 -1.19 5.84 -6.77
C ALA A 105 -1.80 6.42 -8.05
N LEU A 106 -1.13 6.26 -9.20
CA LEU A 106 -1.58 6.78 -10.51
C LEU A 106 -2.77 6.02 -11.09
N MET A 107 -2.98 4.77 -10.69
CA MET A 107 -4.12 3.97 -11.13
C MET A 107 -5.44 4.53 -10.57
N PRO A 108 -6.48 4.78 -11.38
CA PRO A 108 -7.75 5.34 -10.89
C PRO A 108 -8.55 4.38 -10.00
N GLN A 109 -8.22 3.09 -10.01
CA GLN A 109 -8.93 2.07 -9.25
C GLN A 109 -8.71 2.26 -7.75
N ARG A 110 -9.79 2.09 -6.98
CA ARG A 110 -9.76 2.12 -5.52
C ARG A 110 -8.86 1.01 -4.94
N VAL A 111 -8.93 -0.19 -5.52
CA VAL A 111 -8.11 -1.35 -5.15
C VAL A 111 -7.26 -1.76 -6.34
N VAL A 112 -5.98 -2.06 -6.09
CA VAL A 112 -5.01 -2.54 -7.09
C VAL A 112 -4.30 -3.76 -6.50
N LEU A 113 -4.08 -4.81 -7.28
CA LEU A 113 -3.49 -6.09 -6.89
C LEU A 113 -2.27 -6.43 -7.74
#